data_AF-A0A7V6SXY3-F1
#
_entry.id   AF-A0A7V6SXY3-F1
#
_cell.length_a   1.000
_cell.length_b   1.000
_cell.length_c   1.000
_cell.angle_alpha   90.00
_cell.angle_beta   90.00
_cell.angle_gamma   90.00
#
_symmetry.space_group_name_H-M   'P 1'
#
loop_
_entity.id
_entity.type
_entity.pdbx_description
1 polymer ?
#
loop_
_entity_poly.entity_id
_entity_poly.type
_entity_poly.pdbx_seq_one_letter_code
_entity_poly.pdbx_strand_id
1 'polypeptide(L)'
;MGVFTRKAETLNERIKNLRKKKGMTQLELAEKVHVTDKAVSKWETGEGNPEITILIELANIFEVSLDYLLTGKEKEPEIIVMSKMELSCKEDNVDLFKGIDLQGKDESGHYITYYLEKYKCPNVYKSFISRIGVKNLFSSSSRGSSTFNKEQILKLIVSYDDVQSLEEINFFQHTMRRDQWGYIVNDARYSGSGHSNIYSSKLVESLLPLLPDESSILTRILSINEKNMLNSIVNWQIVYTNILGYVVREGRKAISDKIVKRIIELNNKAISDYEEARKKEDERKKDRHRFVVAEARMIDSYCNYSVIAVPVTIIESLLNSGDIENAKILNNFNKLFKAEFVADGTINAESMKKDGKASKDDIFITSCMEFGTVNIDKLLKCNDFKLIKYAFENYPICFQEMLEVYLTKKQYRELYEFAVDNEFSSIANSVLCLSIEGRGIEGIKSAIKSVSENVYLSGNAFDVNRKHFVIQKPYGYWDNRKPLPRITSEELKDKILKDLQLKIDKETLTNGLTKEYFESLLQSNNLELLVIKLCVKIEAILKCDYKYEGTFEEMLSKFTEKNGYEDDGWGYNVESDRSKLFHKLRKYRNGIVHPEQSKEVLTVDELKSLIKYVCDLG
;
A
#
# COMPACT_ATOMS: atom_id res chain seq x y z
N MET A 1 -25.87 -48.59 78.09
CA MET A 1 -24.39 -48.60 77.98
C MET A 1 -23.99 -47.39 77.16
N GLY A 2 -23.02 -46.62 77.67
CA GLY A 2 -22.77 -45.23 77.31
C GLY A 2 -22.37 -44.97 75.86
N VAL A 3 -22.84 -43.84 75.34
CA VAL A 3 -22.33 -43.19 74.13
C VAL A 3 -20.90 -42.74 74.43
N PHE A 4 -19.90 -43.45 73.92
CA PHE A 4 -18.53 -42.93 73.87
C PHE A 4 -18.47 -41.86 72.77
N THR A 5 -18.76 -40.61 73.12
CA THR A 5 -18.31 -39.47 72.32
C THR A 5 -16.79 -39.50 72.28
N ARG A 6 -16.19 -39.83 71.12
CA ARG A 6 -14.76 -39.61 70.87
C ARG A 6 -14.49 -38.12 71.13
N LYS A 7 -13.75 -37.82 72.20
CA LYS A 7 -13.29 -36.48 72.52
C LYS A 7 -12.51 -35.96 71.29
N ALA A 8 -12.91 -34.82 70.74
CA ALA A 8 -12.21 -34.21 69.61
C ALA A 8 -10.76 -33.91 70.03
N GLU A 9 -9.78 -34.35 69.24
CA GLU A 9 -8.37 -34.08 69.53
C GLU A 9 -8.16 -32.57 69.63
N THR A 10 -7.45 -32.15 70.68
CA THR A 10 -7.12 -30.74 70.88
C THR A 10 -5.87 -30.35 70.09
N LEU A 11 -5.61 -29.05 69.90
CA LEU A 11 -4.45 -28.56 69.14
C LEU A 11 -3.11 -29.12 69.67
N ASN A 12 -2.94 -29.17 70.99
CA ASN A 12 -1.76 -29.74 71.63
C ASN A 12 -1.59 -31.24 71.34
N GLU A 13 -2.69 -32.00 71.33
CA GLU A 13 -2.68 -33.42 70.98
C GLU A 13 -2.32 -33.62 69.50
N ARG A 14 -2.86 -32.77 68.60
CA ARG A 14 -2.53 -32.78 67.17
C ARG A 14 -1.05 -32.46 66.91
N ILE A 15 -0.51 -31.40 67.51
CA ILE A 15 0.91 -31.03 67.38
C ILE A 15 1.79 -32.20 67.82
N LYS A 16 1.50 -32.79 68.99
CA LYS A 16 2.22 -33.95 69.53
C LYS A 16 2.15 -35.17 68.61
N ASN A 17 0.96 -35.47 68.09
CA ASN A 17 0.73 -36.60 67.20
C ASN A 17 1.44 -36.42 65.85
N LEU A 18 1.37 -35.22 65.26
CA LEU A 18 2.03 -34.90 63.99
C LEU A 18 3.55 -34.93 64.11
N ARG A 19 4.10 -34.37 65.20
CA ARG A 19 5.54 -34.48 65.49
C ARG A 19 5.99 -35.94 65.57
N LYS A 20 5.26 -36.76 66.33
CA LYS A 20 5.56 -38.20 66.46
C LYS A 20 5.42 -38.95 65.13
N LYS A 21 4.40 -38.64 64.32
CA LYS A 21 4.22 -39.23 62.98
C LYS A 21 5.38 -38.90 62.04
N LYS A 22 5.95 -37.70 62.14
CA LYS A 22 7.15 -37.29 61.40
C LYS A 22 8.45 -37.79 62.05
N GLY A 23 8.39 -38.56 63.14
CA GLY A 23 9.56 -39.16 63.80
C GLY A 23 10.47 -38.18 64.55
N MET A 24 10.02 -36.95 64.82
CA MET A 24 10.87 -35.89 65.39
C MET A 24 10.85 -35.88 66.92
N THR A 25 11.97 -35.52 67.56
CA THR A 25 12.03 -35.21 69.00
C THR A 25 11.48 -33.81 69.29
N GLN A 26 11.17 -33.49 70.57
CA GLN A 26 10.70 -32.14 70.93
C GLN A 26 11.79 -31.08 70.66
N LEU A 27 13.05 -31.42 70.87
CA LEU A 27 14.20 -30.55 70.56
C LEU A 27 14.30 -30.28 69.06
N GLU A 28 14.20 -31.32 68.23
CA GLU A 28 14.27 -31.17 66.77
C GLU A 28 13.13 -30.32 66.20
N LEU A 29 11.92 -30.44 66.74
CA LEU A 29 10.81 -29.57 66.35
C LEU A 29 11.07 -28.12 66.78
N ALA A 30 11.61 -27.93 68.00
CA ALA A 30 11.92 -26.62 68.54
C ALA A 30 12.98 -25.89 67.73
N GLU A 31 14.03 -26.59 67.28
CA GLU A 31 15.07 -26.06 66.40
C GLU A 31 14.50 -25.60 65.05
N LYS A 32 13.56 -26.36 64.47
CA LYS A 32 12.94 -26.04 63.18
C LYS A 32 12.04 -24.80 63.19
N VAL A 33 11.46 -24.46 64.34
CA VAL A 33 10.62 -23.26 64.51
C VAL A 33 11.29 -22.20 65.40
N HIS A 34 12.60 -22.32 65.61
CA HIS A 34 13.44 -21.37 66.35
C HIS A 34 12.97 -21.03 67.79
N VAL A 35 12.49 -22.03 68.53
CA VAL A 35 12.10 -21.89 69.94
C VAL A 35 12.87 -22.85 70.85
N THR A 36 12.69 -22.74 72.16
CA THR A 36 13.22 -23.71 73.13
C THR A 36 12.41 -25.00 73.15
N ASP A 37 13.05 -26.13 73.37
CA ASP A 37 12.41 -27.45 73.63
C ASP A 37 11.31 -27.39 74.72
N LYS A 38 11.52 -26.59 75.77
CA LYS A 38 10.53 -26.31 76.82
C LYS A 38 9.26 -25.65 76.30
N ALA A 39 9.35 -24.80 75.27
CA ALA A 39 8.20 -24.16 74.65
C ALA A 39 7.36 -25.19 73.90
N VAL A 40 7.99 -26.06 73.10
CA VAL A 40 7.31 -27.19 72.43
C VAL A 40 6.68 -28.13 73.45
N SER A 41 7.37 -28.43 74.56
CA SER A 41 6.81 -29.25 75.64
C SER A 41 5.54 -28.64 76.23
N LYS A 42 5.53 -27.32 76.51
CA LYS A 42 4.33 -26.59 76.97
C LYS A 42 3.20 -26.64 75.95
N TRP A 43 3.51 -26.54 74.66
CA TRP A 43 2.50 -26.66 73.61
C TRP A 43 1.88 -28.05 73.57
N GLU A 44 2.64 -29.11 73.79
CA GLU A 44 2.14 -30.49 73.76
C GLU A 44 1.41 -30.90 75.04
N THR A 45 1.74 -30.29 76.18
CA THR A 45 1.05 -30.51 77.47
C THR A 45 -0.18 -29.62 77.65
N GLY A 46 -0.36 -28.61 76.79
CA GLY A 46 -1.48 -27.66 76.86
C GLY A 46 -1.25 -26.53 77.88
N GLU A 47 -0.04 -26.38 78.42
CA GLU A 47 0.35 -25.31 79.34
C GLU A 47 0.72 -24.00 78.63
N GLY A 48 0.69 -23.99 77.30
CA GLY A 48 0.86 -22.80 76.45
C GLY A 48 0.47 -23.10 75.02
N ASN A 49 0.30 -22.06 74.20
CA ASN A 49 -0.04 -22.19 72.77
C ASN A 49 1.07 -21.58 71.90
N PRO A 50 1.35 -22.14 70.70
CA PRO A 50 2.24 -21.49 69.75
C PRO A 50 1.64 -20.18 69.23
N GLU A 51 2.50 -19.21 68.89
CA GLU A 51 2.06 -17.99 68.23
C GLU A 51 1.55 -18.27 66.81
N ILE A 52 0.73 -17.35 66.27
CA ILE A 52 0.11 -17.48 64.95
C ILE A 52 1.15 -17.71 63.85
N THR A 53 2.29 -17.01 63.92
CA THR A 53 3.41 -17.15 62.99
C THR A 53 4.00 -18.57 63.03
N ILE A 54 4.19 -19.12 64.23
CA ILE A 54 4.70 -20.47 64.46
C ILE A 54 3.68 -21.52 64.01
N LEU A 55 2.38 -21.28 64.16
CA LEU A 55 1.34 -22.20 63.69
C LEU A 55 1.38 -22.42 62.17
N ILE A 56 1.71 -21.39 61.40
CA ILE A 56 1.90 -21.50 59.94
C ILE A 56 3.13 -22.36 59.63
N GLU A 57 4.24 -22.13 60.34
CA GLU A 57 5.45 -22.93 60.19
C GLU A 57 5.23 -24.39 60.57
N LEU A 58 4.52 -24.66 61.67
CA LEU A 58 4.14 -26.01 62.08
C LEU A 58 3.26 -26.71 61.05
N ALA A 59 2.29 -26.01 60.46
CA ALA A 59 1.45 -26.56 59.39
C ALA A 59 2.30 -26.98 58.17
N ASN A 60 3.27 -26.16 57.78
CA ASN A 60 4.21 -26.48 56.71
C ASN A 60 5.13 -27.66 57.06
N ILE A 61 5.71 -27.68 58.26
CA ILE A 61 6.60 -28.75 58.74
C ILE A 61 5.86 -30.10 58.80
N PHE A 62 4.59 -30.08 59.18
CA PHE A 62 3.76 -31.27 59.27
C PHE A 62 3.09 -31.64 57.93
N GLU A 63 3.20 -30.80 56.90
CA GLU A 63 2.56 -30.95 55.58
C GLU A 63 1.03 -31.09 55.68
N VAL A 64 0.41 -30.29 56.54
CA VAL A 64 -1.05 -30.24 56.72
C VAL A 64 -1.55 -28.82 56.50
N SER A 65 -2.86 -28.66 56.23
CA SER A 65 -3.44 -27.32 56.20
C SER A 65 -3.47 -26.71 57.60
N LEU A 66 -3.34 -25.37 57.68
CA LEU A 66 -3.50 -24.64 58.94
C LEU A 66 -4.89 -24.90 59.56
N ASP A 67 -5.92 -24.98 58.72
CA ASP A 67 -7.28 -25.34 59.13
C ASP A 67 -7.35 -26.72 59.78
N TYR A 68 -6.66 -27.73 59.23
CA TYR A 68 -6.59 -29.05 59.85
C TYR A 68 -5.83 -28.99 61.18
N LEU A 69 -4.70 -28.28 61.22
CA LEU A 69 -3.91 -28.14 62.45
C LEU A 69 -4.75 -27.52 63.58
N LEU A 70 -5.54 -26.49 63.26
CA LEU A 70 -6.38 -25.76 64.22
C LEU A 70 -7.68 -26.47 64.57
N THR A 71 -8.37 -27.06 63.59
CA THR A 71 -9.76 -27.55 63.74
C THR A 71 -9.90 -29.07 63.70
N GLY A 72 -8.90 -29.78 63.17
CA GLY A 72 -8.92 -31.23 62.96
C GLY A 72 -9.76 -31.69 61.77
N LYS A 73 -10.23 -30.78 60.90
CA LYS A 73 -11.01 -31.10 59.70
C LYS A 73 -10.12 -31.06 58.46
N GLU A 74 -10.09 -32.14 57.68
CA GLU A 74 -9.45 -32.15 56.36
C GLU A 74 -10.34 -31.40 55.34
N LYS A 75 -9.71 -30.77 54.34
CA LYS A 75 -10.42 -30.06 53.27
C LYS A 75 -10.96 -31.11 52.28
N GLU A 76 -12.27 -31.15 52.06
CA GLU A 76 -12.86 -32.07 51.08
C GLU A 76 -12.36 -31.75 49.66
N PRO A 77 -12.02 -32.74 48.82
CA PRO A 77 -11.58 -32.50 47.45
C PRO A 77 -12.75 -31.98 46.60
N GLU A 78 -12.59 -30.84 45.95
CA GLU A 78 -13.52 -30.35 44.93
C GLU A 78 -13.51 -31.31 43.72
N ILE A 79 -14.66 -31.94 43.44
CA ILE A 79 -14.86 -32.74 42.23
C ILE A 79 -15.24 -31.78 41.09
N ILE A 80 -14.30 -31.50 40.19
CA ILE A 80 -14.59 -30.78 38.94
C ILE A 80 -15.15 -31.81 37.94
N VAL A 81 -16.46 -31.75 37.67
CA VAL A 81 -17.11 -32.63 36.68
C VAL A 81 -16.76 -32.14 35.28
N MET A 82 -15.89 -32.87 34.58
CA MET A 82 -15.61 -32.66 33.15
C MET A 82 -16.44 -33.61 32.30
N SER A 83 -16.90 -33.15 31.14
CA SER A 83 -17.63 -34.02 30.19
C SER A 83 -16.69 -35.09 29.62
N LYS A 84 -17.28 -36.17 29.11
CA LYS A 84 -16.53 -37.22 28.41
C LYS A 84 -15.79 -36.66 27.18
N MET A 85 -16.37 -35.66 26.51
CA MET A 85 -15.73 -34.96 25.39
C MET A 85 -14.48 -34.21 25.84
N GLU A 86 -14.62 -33.37 26.87
CA GLU A 86 -13.51 -32.61 27.43
C GLU A 86 -12.40 -33.53 27.95
N LEU A 87 -12.75 -34.58 28.69
CA LEU A 87 -11.79 -35.54 29.23
C LEU A 87 -11.04 -36.26 28.11
N SER A 88 -11.75 -36.71 27.06
CA SER A 88 -11.11 -37.38 25.92
C SER A 88 -10.06 -36.49 25.25
N CYS A 89 -10.36 -35.20 25.05
CA CYS A 89 -9.42 -34.24 24.47
C CYS A 89 -8.30 -33.85 25.44
N LYS A 90 -8.60 -33.66 26.72
CA LYS A 90 -7.62 -33.27 27.74
C LYS A 90 -6.56 -34.35 27.97
N GLU A 91 -6.96 -35.62 27.93
CA GLU A 91 -6.07 -36.78 28.08
C GLU A 91 -5.55 -37.30 26.74
N ASP A 92 -5.96 -36.72 25.61
CA ASP A 92 -5.73 -37.22 24.25
C ASP A 92 -6.02 -38.73 24.09
N ASN A 93 -7.11 -39.19 24.72
CA ASN A 93 -7.47 -40.59 24.85
C ASN A 93 -8.52 -41.01 23.80
N VAL A 94 -8.09 -41.80 22.82
CA VAL A 94 -8.93 -42.28 21.70
C VAL A 94 -10.03 -43.24 22.18
N ASP A 95 -9.79 -44.03 23.22
CA ASP A 95 -10.80 -44.97 23.72
C ASP A 95 -11.96 -44.25 24.39
N LEU A 96 -11.67 -43.18 25.13
CA LEU A 96 -12.72 -42.29 25.66
C LEU A 96 -13.45 -41.57 24.54
N PHE A 97 -12.75 -41.23 23.45
CA PHE A 97 -13.37 -40.61 22.28
C PHE A 97 -14.30 -41.56 21.49
N LYS A 98 -14.11 -42.88 21.59
CA LYS A 98 -14.99 -43.86 20.93
C LYS A 98 -16.43 -43.73 21.44
N GLY A 99 -17.36 -43.64 20.49
CA GLY A 99 -18.80 -43.53 20.76
C GLY A 99 -19.28 -42.13 21.12
N ILE A 100 -18.41 -41.11 21.11
CA ILE A 100 -18.84 -39.71 21.24
C ILE A 100 -19.62 -39.30 19.98
N ASP A 101 -20.80 -38.70 20.16
CA ASP A 101 -21.54 -38.06 19.08
C ASP A 101 -20.81 -36.80 18.64
N LEU A 102 -20.46 -36.74 17.35
CA LEU A 102 -19.70 -35.64 16.78
C LEU A 102 -20.61 -34.45 16.41
N GLN A 103 -21.92 -34.67 16.31
CA GLN A 103 -22.87 -33.64 15.89
C GLN A 103 -23.55 -32.93 17.06
N GLY A 104 -23.50 -33.53 18.26
CA GLY A 104 -24.08 -32.99 19.48
C GLY A 104 -23.12 -32.07 20.25
N LYS A 105 -23.71 -31.24 21.11
CA LYS A 105 -23.01 -30.55 22.19
C LYS A 105 -22.95 -31.46 23.42
N ASP A 106 -21.91 -31.32 24.21
CA ASP A 106 -21.85 -31.97 25.53
C ASP A 106 -22.73 -31.25 26.56
N GLU A 107 -22.71 -31.74 27.80
CA GLU A 107 -23.45 -31.18 28.93
C GLU A 107 -23.03 -29.73 29.26
N SER A 108 -21.83 -29.33 28.83
CA SER A 108 -21.29 -27.97 28.97
C SER A 108 -21.65 -27.06 27.79
N GLY A 109 -22.39 -27.57 26.79
CA GLY A 109 -22.82 -26.81 25.62
C GLY A 109 -21.78 -26.64 24.52
N HIS A 110 -20.66 -27.38 24.58
CA HIS A 110 -19.56 -27.29 23.62
C HIS A 110 -19.54 -28.46 22.64
N TYR A 111 -19.07 -28.21 21.42
CA TYR A 111 -18.76 -29.24 20.43
C TYR A 111 -17.35 -29.80 20.66
N ILE A 112 -17.09 -31.01 20.19
CA ILE A 112 -15.75 -31.60 20.24
C ILE A 112 -14.67 -30.73 19.58
N THR A 113 -15.01 -29.98 18.53
CA THR A 113 -14.09 -29.06 17.85
C THR A 113 -13.54 -27.97 18.78
N TYR A 114 -14.34 -27.50 19.74
CA TYR A 114 -13.88 -26.54 20.75
C TYR A 114 -12.78 -27.14 21.63
N TYR A 115 -12.95 -28.39 22.07
CA TYR A 115 -11.97 -29.07 22.91
C TYR A 115 -10.71 -29.49 22.16
N LEU A 116 -10.84 -29.90 20.89
CA LEU A 116 -9.70 -30.16 20.00
C LEU A 116 -8.85 -28.88 19.85
N GLU A 117 -9.50 -27.72 19.64
CA GLU A 117 -8.80 -26.44 19.53
C GLU A 117 -8.15 -26.02 20.86
N LYS A 118 -8.86 -26.18 21.99
CA LYS A 118 -8.40 -25.82 23.34
C LYS A 118 -7.23 -26.65 23.84
N TYR A 119 -7.27 -27.98 23.65
CA TYR A 119 -6.29 -28.91 24.25
C TYR A 119 -5.22 -29.41 23.28
N LYS A 120 -5.33 -29.16 21.97
CA LYS A 120 -4.34 -29.55 20.96
C LYS A 120 -3.94 -31.02 21.05
N CYS A 121 -4.93 -31.90 21.07
CA CYS A 121 -4.80 -33.34 21.26
C CYS A 121 -4.72 -34.12 19.92
N PRO A 122 -3.53 -34.58 19.50
CA PRO A 122 -3.29 -35.10 18.15
C PRO A 122 -3.88 -36.49 17.88
N ASN A 123 -3.94 -37.38 18.87
CA ASN A 123 -4.47 -38.74 18.66
C ASN A 123 -6.00 -38.71 18.51
N VAL A 124 -6.67 -37.93 19.36
CA VAL A 124 -8.13 -37.70 19.26
C VAL A 124 -8.46 -36.96 17.98
N TYR A 125 -7.66 -35.96 17.58
CA TYR A 125 -7.80 -35.28 16.29
C TYR A 125 -7.72 -36.25 15.10
N LYS A 126 -6.70 -37.13 15.04
CA LYS A 126 -6.59 -38.13 13.96
C LYS A 126 -7.80 -39.05 13.90
N SER A 127 -8.29 -39.49 15.05
CA SER A 127 -9.51 -40.30 15.13
C SER A 127 -10.75 -39.53 14.68
N PHE A 128 -10.86 -38.24 15.05
CA PHE A 128 -11.92 -37.34 14.63
C PHE A 128 -11.94 -37.17 13.10
N ILE A 129 -10.81 -36.81 12.50
CA ILE A 129 -10.65 -36.63 11.06
C ILE A 129 -11.01 -37.91 10.27
N SER A 130 -10.55 -39.06 10.76
CA SER A 130 -10.87 -40.36 10.14
C SER A 130 -12.37 -40.67 10.20
N ARG A 131 -13.04 -40.35 11.32
CA ARG A 131 -14.49 -40.57 11.48
C ARG A 131 -15.35 -39.64 10.62
N ILE A 132 -14.94 -38.38 10.42
CA ILE A 132 -15.70 -37.44 9.58
C ILE A 132 -15.51 -37.71 8.08
N GLY A 133 -14.35 -38.23 7.67
CA GLY A 133 -14.01 -38.47 6.27
C GLY A 133 -13.89 -37.18 5.44
N VAL A 134 -12.70 -36.59 5.42
CA VAL A 134 -12.44 -35.26 4.82
C VAL A 134 -12.83 -35.18 3.35
N LYS A 135 -12.46 -36.18 2.53
CA LYS A 135 -12.82 -36.24 1.11
C LYS A 135 -14.33 -36.12 0.83
N ASN A 136 -15.15 -36.75 1.66
CA ASN A 136 -16.61 -36.75 1.49
C ASN A 136 -17.22 -35.42 1.92
N LEU A 137 -16.72 -34.84 3.02
CA LEU A 137 -17.17 -33.55 3.57
C LEU A 137 -17.03 -32.39 2.57
N PHE A 138 -15.98 -32.41 1.74
CA PHE A 138 -15.67 -31.33 0.78
C PHE A 138 -16.03 -31.68 -0.70
N SER A 139 -16.79 -32.74 -0.96
CA SER A 139 -17.21 -33.13 -2.33
C SER A 139 -18.44 -32.34 -2.86
N SER A 140 -18.47 -31.95 -4.15
CA SER A 140 -19.58 -31.18 -4.78
C SER A 140 -20.91 -31.91 -4.86
N SER A 141 -20.89 -33.24 -4.87
CA SER A 141 -22.09 -34.08 -4.91
C SER A 141 -22.85 -34.12 -3.58
N SER A 142 -22.29 -33.54 -2.51
CA SER A 142 -22.96 -33.37 -1.22
C SER A 142 -23.97 -32.21 -1.26
N ARG A 143 -25.08 -32.41 -2.00
CA ARG A 143 -26.32 -31.61 -1.81
C ARG A 143 -27.02 -31.89 -0.47
N GLY A 144 -26.41 -32.70 0.40
CA GLY A 144 -26.91 -33.06 1.72
C GLY A 144 -26.31 -32.18 2.81
N SER A 145 -27.16 -31.75 3.72
CA SER A 145 -26.86 -31.13 5.02
C SER A 145 -25.69 -31.82 5.75
N SER A 146 -24.44 -31.39 5.52
CA SER A 146 -23.37 -31.67 6.48
C SER A 146 -23.61 -30.76 7.68
N THR A 147 -23.99 -31.33 8.82
CA THR A 147 -24.21 -30.61 10.10
C THR A 147 -22.93 -29.97 10.64
N PHE A 148 -21.77 -30.31 10.09
CA PHE A 148 -20.49 -29.70 10.43
C PHE A 148 -20.22 -28.40 9.69
N ASN A 149 -19.74 -27.40 10.42
CA ASN A 149 -19.20 -26.18 9.84
C ASN A 149 -17.87 -26.48 9.13
N LYS A 150 -17.89 -26.49 7.79
CA LYS A 150 -16.73 -26.78 6.93
C LYS A 150 -15.58 -25.81 7.15
N GLU A 151 -15.87 -24.53 7.44
CA GLU A 151 -14.85 -23.53 7.75
C GLU A 151 -14.14 -23.85 9.06
N GLN A 152 -14.90 -24.22 10.10
CA GLN A 152 -14.34 -24.58 11.40
C GLN A 152 -13.45 -25.84 11.34
N ILE A 153 -13.87 -26.86 10.57
CA ILE A 153 -13.06 -28.06 10.35
C ILE A 153 -11.77 -27.72 9.60
N LEU A 154 -11.85 -26.86 8.59
CA LEU A 154 -10.65 -26.46 7.84
C LEU A 154 -9.65 -25.67 8.71
N LYS A 155 -10.16 -24.77 9.56
CA LYS A 155 -9.33 -24.08 10.57
C LYS A 155 -8.65 -25.09 11.50
N LEU A 156 -9.38 -26.12 11.93
CA LEU A 156 -8.83 -27.18 12.76
C LEU A 156 -7.71 -27.94 12.04
N ILE A 157 -7.94 -28.39 10.80
CA ILE A 157 -6.95 -29.07 9.95
C ILE A 157 -5.67 -28.26 9.82
N VAL A 158 -5.80 -26.96 9.55
CA VAL A 158 -4.65 -26.04 9.48
C VAL A 158 -3.97 -25.89 10.84
N SER A 159 -4.72 -25.78 11.92
CA SER A 159 -4.18 -25.62 13.27
C SER A 159 -3.41 -26.84 13.80
N TYR A 160 -3.62 -28.00 13.18
CA TYR A 160 -2.91 -29.25 13.47
C TYR A 160 -1.82 -29.58 12.42
N ASP A 161 -1.60 -28.69 11.45
CA ASP A 161 -0.63 -28.84 10.37
C ASP A 161 -0.82 -30.14 9.54
N ASP A 162 -2.08 -30.58 9.36
CA ASP A 162 -2.43 -31.85 8.73
C ASP A 162 -2.48 -31.74 7.20
N VAL A 163 -1.31 -31.87 6.58
CA VAL A 163 -1.11 -31.81 5.12
C VAL A 163 -1.91 -32.91 4.38
N GLN A 164 -1.99 -34.11 4.95
CA GLN A 164 -2.62 -35.25 4.27
C GLN A 164 -4.13 -35.02 4.10
N SER A 165 -4.80 -34.54 5.15
CA SER A 165 -6.21 -34.18 5.06
C SER A 165 -6.47 -33.03 4.08
N LEU A 166 -5.58 -32.04 4.00
CA LEU A 166 -5.69 -30.97 3.01
C LEU A 166 -5.55 -31.48 1.56
N GLU A 167 -4.69 -32.45 1.30
CA GLU A 167 -4.52 -33.07 -0.03
C GLU A 167 -5.79 -33.82 -0.50
N GLU A 168 -6.62 -34.29 0.43
CA GLU A 168 -7.91 -34.91 0.10
C GLU A 168 -9.01 -33.91 -0.29
N ILE A 169 -8.83 -32.62 0.00
CA ILE A 169 -9.79 -31.56 -0.30
C ILE A 169 -9.61 -31.06 -1.73
N ASN A 170 -10.63 -31.27 -2.58
CA ASN A 170 -10.62 -30.72 -3.93
C ASN A 170 -11.11 -29.26 -3.93
N PHE A 171 -10.19 -28.31 -3.69
CA PHE A 171 -10.49 -26.87 -3.63
C PHE A 171 -10.96 -26.25 -4.96
N PHE A 172 -10.67 -26.89 -6.11
CA PHE A 172 -10.87 -26.30 -7.45
C PHE A 172 -11.69 -27.23 -8.35
N GLN A 173 -12.96 -27.46 -7.99
CA GLN A 173 -13.86 -28.37 -8.71
C GLN A 173 -14.33 -27.89 -10.09
N HIS A 174 -13.91 -26.72 -10.56
CA HIS A 174 -14.19 -26.27 -11.92
C HIS A 174 -12.90 -25.86 -12.64
N THR A 175 -12.43 -26.72 -13.53
CA THR A 175 -11.58 -26.32 -14.65
C THR A 175 -12.30 -25.21 -15.40
N MET A 176 -11.78 -23.98 -15.34
CA MET A 176 -12.25 -22.92 -16.23
C MET A 176 -12.12 -23.39 -17.68
N ARG A 177 -13.21 -23.24 -18.43
CA ARG A 177 -13.25 -23.46 -19.87
C ARG A 177 -12.32 -22.45 -20.55
N ARG A 178 -11.47 -22.92 -21.47
CA ARG A 178 -10.40 -22.16 -22.16
C ARG A 178 -10.90 -20.87 -22.83
N ASP A 179 -12.18 -20.82 -23.18
CA ASP A 179 -12.92 -19.74 -23.83
C ASP A 179 -13.29 -18.56 -22.91
N GLN A 180 -13.08 -18.66 -21.58
CA GLN A 180 -13.31 -17.55 -20.64
C GLN A 180 -12.03 -16.73 -20.32
N TRP A 181 -10.91 -17.04 -20.97
CA TRP A 181 -9.60 -16.42 -20.75
C TRP A 181 -9.51 -14.91 -21.07
N GLY A 182 -10.38 -14.39 -21.94
CA GLY A 182 -10.29 -13.01 -22.43
C GLY A 182 -10.60 -11.91 -21.40
N TYR A 183 -11.08 -12.25 -20.21
CA TYR A 183 -11.66 -11.28 -19.27
C TYR A 183 -10.88 -11.06 -17.96
N ILE A 184 -9.85 -11.87 -17.65
CA ILE A 184 -9.13 -11.75 -16.36
C ILE A 184 -7.91 -10.82 -16.44
N VAL A 185 -7.29 -10.67 -17.62
CA VAL A 185 -6.09 -9.83 -17.79
C VAL A 185 -6.43 -8.33 -17.77
N ASN A 186 -7.70 -7.94 -17.95
CA ASN A 186 -8.08 -6.54 -18.12
C ASN A 186 -8.93 -5.93 -17.00
N ASP A 187 -9.33 -6.67 -15.96
CA ASP A 187 -10.14 -6.03 -14.92
C ASP A 187 -10.01 -6.69 -13.55
N ALA A 188 -9.33 -5.99 -12.64
CA ALA A 188 -9.43 -6.19 -11.20
C ALA A 188 -10.81 -5.80 -10.62
N ARG A 189 -11.84 -5.61 -11.46
CA ARG A 189 -13.21 -5.22 -11.05
C ARG A 189 -14.32 -6.18 -11.46
N TYR A 190 -14.04 -7.41 -11.91
CA TYR A 190 -15.10 -8.39 -12.20
C TYR A 190 -15.54 -9.19 -10.96
N SER A 191 -16.26 -8.53 -10.06
CA SER A 191 -17.19 -9.18 -9.12
C SER A 191 -18.51 -9.49 -9.83
N GLY A 192 -18.51 -10.45 -10.77
CA GLY A 192 -19.65 -10.58 -11.67
C GLY A 192 -19.68 -11.79 -12.60
N SER A 193 -19.43 -13.00 -12.10
CA SER A 193 -20.03 -14.20 -12.72
C SER A 193 -20.15 -15.31 -11.68
N GLY A 194 -21.37 -15.83 -11.52
CA GLY A 194 -21.80 -16.74 -10.45
C GLY A 194 -21.29 -18.18 -10.53
N HIS A 195 -20.04 -18.40 -10.94
CA HIS A 195 -19.36 -19.70 -10.80
C HIS A 195 -18.25 -19.54 -9.77
N SER A 196 -18.62 -19.81 -8.53
CA SER A 196 -17.93 -19.50 -7.30
C SER A 196 -16.48 -20.02 -7.23
N ASN A 197 -15.53 -19.14 -7.55
CA ASN A 197 -14.16 -19.10 -6.99
C ASN A 197 -14.15 -18.64 -5.50
N ILE A 198 -15.30 -18.71 -4.82
CA ILE A 198 -15.53 -18.22 -3.45
C ILE A 198 -14.67 -18.98 -2.42
N TYR A 199 -14.23 -20.20 -2.74
CA TYR A 199 -13.37 -21.01 -1.87
C TYR A 199 -11.87 -20.78 -2.05
N SER A 200 -11.39 -20.01 -3.03
CA SER A 200 -9.93 -19.79 -3.17
C SER A 200 -9.45 -18.52 -2.48
N SER A 201 -10.09 -17.36 -2.69
CA SER A 201 -9.63 -16.10 -2.08
C SER A 201 -9.98 -16.00 -0.59
N LYS A 202 -11.26 -16.18 -0.22
CA LYS A 202 -11.70 -16.07 1.18
C LYS A 202 -11.11 -17.15 2.07
N LEU A 203 -10.89 -18.35 1.53
CA LEU A 203 -10.32 -19.46 2.28
C LEU A 203 -8.84 -19.22 2.55
N VAL A 204 -8.08 -18.84 1.52
CA VAL A 204 -6.68 -18.44 1.66
C VAL A 204 -6.56 -17.27 2.65
N GLU A 205 -7.39 -16.23 2.53
CA GLU A 205 -7.43 -15.12 3.50
C GLU A 205 -7.79 -15.56 4.93
N SER A 206 -8.69 -16.53 5.10
CA SER A 206 -9.09 -17.04 6.43
C SER A 206 -8.10 -18.02 7.05
N LEU A 207 -7.30 -18.70 6.22
CA LEU A 207 -6.34 -19.73 6.64
C LEU A 207 -4.93 -19.17 6.84
N LEU A 208 -4.54 -18.15 6.08
CA LEU A 208 -3.21 -17.55 6.16
C LEU A 208 -2.84 -17.01 7.55
N PRO A 209 -3.76 -16.41 8.33
CA PRO A 209 -3.48 -16.04 9.72
C PRO A 209 -3.18 -17.22 10.63
N LEU A 210 -3.71 -18.40 10.29
CA LEU A 210 -3.65 -19.60 11.11
C LEU A 210 -2.44 -20.48 10.79
N LEU A 211 -1.67 -20.18 9.75
CA LEU A 211 -0.47 -20.92 9.38
C LEU A 211 0.74 -20.39 10.14
N PRO A 212 1.40 -21.18 11.02
CA PRO A 212 2.70 -20.84 11.58
C PRO A 212 3.77 -20.67 10.49
N ASP A 213 4.79 -19.86 10.74
CA ASP A 213 5.84 -19.59 9.75
C ASP A 213 6.66 -20.83 9.36
N GLU A 214 6.69 -21.85 10.23
CA GLU A 214 7.36 -23.14 10.02
C GLU A 214 6.40 -24.28 9.61
N SER A 215 5.13 -23.97 9.35
CA SER A 215 4.12 -24.97 8.97
C SER A 215 4.56 -25.82 7.78
N SER A 216 4.36 -27.13 7.89
CA SER A 216 4.57 -28.06 6.78
C SER A 216 3.56 -27.83 5.67
N ILE A 217 2.34 -27.36 5.98
CA ILE A 217 1.36 -26.90 4.98
C ILE A 217 1.91 -25.71 4.19
N LEU A 218 2.47 -24.70 4.87
CA LEU A 218 3.05 -23.53 4.19
C LEU A 218 4.26 -23.94 3.35
N THR A 219 5.17 -24.75 3.89
CA THR A 219 6.30 -25.31 3.15
C THR A 219 5.83 -26.11 1.95
N ARG A 220 4.76 -26.90 2.10
CA ARG A 220 4.15 -27.68 1.03
C ARG A 220 3.62 -26.77 -0.06
N ILE A 221 2.76 -25.80 0.27
CA ILE A 221 2.21 -24.78 -0.64
C ILE A 221 3.33 -24.10 -1.45
N LEU A 222 4.46 -23.80 -0.82
CA LEU A 222 5.61 -23.14 -1.45
C LEU A 222 6.49 -24.10 -2.28
N SER A 223 6.49 -25.40 -1.95
CA SER A 223 7.31 -26.44 -2.59
C SER A 223 6.69 -27.11 -3.82
N ILE A 224 5.45 -26.76 -4.19
CA ILE A 224 4.69 -27.55 -5.17
C ILE A 224 5.29 -27.46 -6.59
N ASN A 225 5.48 -28.63 -7.18
CA ASN A 225 5.91 -28.89 -8.56
C ASN A 225 4.67 -28.98 -9.47
N GLU A 226 4.82 -28.73 -10.78
CA GLU A 226 3.75 -28.63 -11.81
C GLU A 226 2.77 -29.83 -11.90
N LYS A 227 3.02 -30.90 -11.12
CA LYS A 227 2.30 -32.18 -11.18
C LYS A 227 1.30 -32.46 -10.06
N ASN A 228 1.17 -31.67 -8.99
CA ASN A 228 0.22 -32.00 -7.90
C ASN A 228 -0.49 -30.78 -7.27
N MET A 229 -1.66 -31.03 -6.66
CA MET A 229 -2.67 -30.10 -6.10
C MET A 229 -3.40 -29.17 -7.08
N LEU A 230 -2.69 -28.58 -8.05
CA LEU A 230 -3.22 -27.50 -8.89
C LEU A 230 -2.79 -27.71 -10.34
N ASN A 231 -3.57 -28.49 -11.09
CA ASN A 231 -3.30 -28.82 -12.50
C ASN A 231 -3.42 -27.63 -13.47
N SER A 232 -3.85 -26.45 -12.99
CA SER A 232 -4.00 -25.25 -13.82
C SER A 232 -3.07 -24.15 -13.34
N ILE A 233 -2.25 -23.65 -14.26
CA ILE A 233 -1.31 -22.55 -14.02
C ILE A 233 -1.98 -21.25 -13.56
N VAL A 234 -3.21 -21.03 -14.02
CA VAL A 234 -4.04 -19.85 -13.69
C VAL A 234 -4.34 -19.81 -12.18
N ASN A 235 -4.41 -20.97 -11.54
CA ASN A 235 -4.68 -21.06 -10.10
C ASN A 235 -3.47 -20.59 -9.28
N TRP A 236 -2.24 -20.73 -9.81
CA TRP A 236 -1.03 -20.34 -9.09
C TRP A 236 -0.75 -18.84 -9.11
N GLN A 237 -1.07 -18.14 -10.21
CA GLN A 237 -0.95 -16.68 -10.25
C GLN A 237 -1.82 -16.03 -9.16
N ILE A 238 -3.06 -16.50 -8.99
CA ILE A 238 -3.98 -15.99 -7.97
C ILE A 238 -3.51 -16.39 -6.56
N VAL A 239 -3.03 -17.62 -6.37
CA VAL A 239 -2.61 -18.11 -5.06
C VAL A 239 -1.32 -17.41 -4.58
N TYR A 240 -0.27 -17.35 -5.40
CA TYR A 240 0.98 -16.70 -4.99
C TYR A 240 0.81 -15.20 -4.76
N THR A 241 0.01 -14.51 -5.57
CA THR A 241 -0.24 -13.06 -5.38
C THR A 241 -1.05 -12.79 -4.12
N ASN A 242 -2.09 -13.57 -3.83
CA ASN A 242 -2.88 -13.41 -2.60
C ASN A 242 -2.08 -13.73 -1.34
N ILE A 243 -1.32 -14.83 -1.34
CA ILE A 243 -0.46 -15.21 -0.21
C ILE A 243 0.62 -14.15 0.00
N LEU A 244 1.31 -13.73 -1.06
CA LEU A 244 2.34 -12.70 -0.96
C LEU A 244 1.76 -11.40 -0.40
N GLY A 245 0.61 -10.95 -0.91
CA GLY A 245 -0.05 -9.72 -0.44
C GLY A 245 -0.47 -9.79 1.03
N TYR A 246 -0.83 -10.96 1.56
CA TYR A 246 -1.08 -11.15 2.99
C TYR A 246 0.23 -11.12 3.80
N VAL A 247 1.20 -11.94 3.41
CA VAL A 247 2.46 -12.13 4.15
C VAL A 247 3.25 -10.82 4.25
N VAL A 248 3.23 -9.99 3.20
CA VAL A 248 3.83 -8.65 3.21
C VAL A 248 3.11 -7.72 4.18
N ARG A 249 1.76 -7.71 4.18
CA ARG A 249 0.96 -6.88 5.09
C ARG A 249 1.17 -7.24 6.56
N GLU A 250 1.30 -8.52 6.87
CA GLU A 250 1.55 -9.02 8.23
C GLU A 250 3.03 -8.92 8.66
N GLY A 251 3.92 -8.41 7.80
CA GLY A 251 5.34 -8.27 8.13
C GLY A 251 6.10 -9.59 8.26
N ARG A 252 5.59 -10.69 7.68
CA ARG A 252 6.19 -12.03 7.74
C ARG A 252 7.30 -12.21 6.69
N LYS A 253 8.41 -11.47 6.87
CA LYS A 253 9.48 -11.33 5.86
C LYS A 253 10.07 -12.66 5.36
N ALA A 254 10.39 -13.60 6.25
CA ALA A 254 11.03 -14.87 5.87
C ALA A 254 10.17 -15.70 4.90
N ILE A 255 8.84 -15.63 5.03
CA ILE A 255 7.91 -16.29 4.11
C ILE A 255 7.79 -15.50 2.81
N SER A 256 7.74 -14.17 2.90
CA SER A 256 7.71 -13.28 1.72
C SER A 256 8.88 -13.59 0.80
N ASP A 257 10.10 -13.65 1.34
CA ASP A 257 11.32 -13.95 0.59
C ASP A 257 11.24 -15.31 -0.11
N LYS A 258 10.71 -16.34 0.56
CA LYS A 258 10.52 -17.68 -0.05
C LYS A 258 9.52 -17.63 -1.20
N ILE A 259 8.42 -16.91 -1.05
CA ILE A 259 7.40 -16.74 -2.11
C ILE A 259 7.99 -15.99 -3.31
N VAL A 260 8.66 -14.86 -3.05
CA VAL A 260 9.27 -14.04 -4.11
C VAL A 260 10.31 -14.86 -4.86
N LYS A 261 11.19 -15.59 -4.17
CA LYS A 261 12.14 -16.51 -4.80
C LYS A 261 11.45 -17.50 -5.71
N ARG A 262 10.33 -18.08 -5.28
CA ARG A 262 9.57 -19.04 -6.08
C ARG A 262 8.95 -18.40 -7.33
N ILE A 263 8.41 -17.19 -7.20
CA ILE A 263 7.90 -16.41 -8.35
C ILE A 263 9.02 -16.15 -9.36
N ILE A 264 10.21 -15.77 -8.89
CA ILE A 264 11.40 -15.55 -9.74
C ILE A 264 11.74 -16.83 -10.52
N GLU A 265 11.83 -17.98 -9.84
CA GLU A 265 12.13 -19.28 -10.46
C GLU A 265 11.12 -19.63 -11.56
N LEU A 266 9.82 -19.46 -11.30
CA LEU A 266 8.74 -19.76 -12.25
C LEU A 266 8.79 -18.83 -13.47
N ASN A 267 8.95 -17.52 -13.24
CA ASN A 267 9.03 -16.54 -14.33
C ASN A 267 10.27 -16.77 -15.21
N ASN A 268 11.43 -17.04 -14.61
CA ASN A 268 12.65 -17.34 -15.36
C ASN A 268 12.52 -18.61 -16.20
N LYS A 269 11.89 -19.66 -15.64
CA LYS A 269 11.60 -20.88 -16.40
C LYS A 269 10.68 -20.57 -17.59
N ALA A 270 9.61 -19.82 -17.38
CA ALA A 270 8.67 -19.44 -18.44
C ALA A 270 9.35 -18.63 -19.57
N ILE A 271 10.27 -17.72 -19.22
CA ILE A 271 11.08 -16.97 -20.19
C ILE A 271 11.99 -17.92 -20.99
N SER A 272 12.68 -18.83 -20.31
CA SER A 272 13.55 -19.83 -20.97
C SER A 272 12.76 -20.72 -21.94
N ASP A 273 11.61 -21.23 -21.50
CA ASP A 273 10.74 -22.09 -22.32
C ASP A 273 10.24 -21.34 -23.57
N TYR A 274 9.88 -20.06 -23.41
CA TYR A 274 9.50 -19.18 -24.52
C TYR A 274 10.63 -18.97 -25.52
N GLU A 275 11.84 -18.66 -25.05
CA GLU A 275 13.01 -18.45 -25.90
C GLU A 275 13.39 -19.72 -26.69
N GLU A 276 13.30 -20.88 -26.06
CA GLU A 276 13.58 -22.16 -26.72
C GLU A 276 12.55 -22.45 -27.82
N ALA A 277 11.27 -22.23 -27.55
CA ALA A 277 10.21 -22.39 -28.55
C ALA A 277 10.37 -21.41 -29.72
N ARG A 278 10.72 -20.15 -29.44
CA ARG A 278 10.98 -19.12 -30.45
C ARG A 278 12.12 -19.53 -31.37
N LYS A 279 13.25 -20.01 -30.82
CA LYS A 279 14.41 -20.49 -31.63
C LYS A 279 14.01 -21.63 -32.57
N LYS A 280 13.25 -22.62 -32.08
CA LYS A 280 12.74 -23.74 -32.89
C LYS A 280 11.80 -23.28 -34.01
N GLU A 281 11.04 -22.21 -33.79
CA GLU A 281 10.15 -21.65 -34.80
C GLU A 281 10.91 -20.84 -35.86
N ASP A 282 11.93 -20.08 -35.46
CA ASP A 282 12.82 -19.35 -36.36
C ASP A 282 13.64 -20.30 -37.25
N GLU A 283 14.10 -21.44 -36.73
CA GLU A 283 14.77 -22.49 -37.51
C GLU A 283 13.86 -23.13 -38.56
N ARG A 284 12.56 -23.30 -38.25
CA ARG A 284 11.55 -23.83 -39.19
C ARG A 284 11.15 -22.83 -40.27
N LYS A 285 11.34 -21.52 -40.04
CA LYS A 285 10.91 -20.44 -40.95
C LYS A 285 11.99 -19.93 -41.89
N LYS A 286 13.17 -20.56 -41.94
CA LYS A 286 14.24 -20.23 -42.92
C LYS A 286 13.83 -20.28 -44.40
N ASP A 287 12.63 -20.79 -44.73
CA ASP A 287 12.16 -20.95 -46.11
C ASP A 287 11.01 -20.02 -46.57
N ARG A 288 10.63 -18.98 -45.81
CA ARG A 288 9.73 -17.92 -46.35
C ARG A 288 10.08 -16.53 -45.85
N HIS A 289 10.46 -15.67 -46.79
CA HIS A 289 10.48 -14.22 -46.64
C HIS A 289 9.09 -13.71 -46.24
N ARG A 290 8.89 -13.37 -44.96
CA ARG A 290 7.97 -12.35 -44.43
C ARG A 290 7.98 -12.38 -42.90
N PHE A 291 8.78 -11.51 -42.30
CA PHE A 291 8.56 -11.03 -40.95
C PHE A 291 8.61 -9.51 -40.95
N VAL A 292 7.51 -8.93 -41.42
CA VAL A 292 7.00 -7.65 -40.92
C VAL A 292 5.64 -8.04 -40.34
N VAL A 293 5.34 -7.60 -39.12
CA VAL A 293 4.17 -8.03 -38.30
C VAL A 293 4.39 -9.33 -37.51
N ALA A 294 5.21 -9.26 -36.46
CA ALA A 294 5.16 -10.21 -35.34
C ALA A 294 5.21 -9.54 -33.95
N GLU A 295 5.04 -8.21 -33.87
CA GLU A 295 5.07 -7.47 -32.60
C GLU A 295 3.74 -7.51 -31.83
N ALA A 296 2.61 -7.77 -32.50
CA ALA A 296 1.32 -7.93 -31.81
C ALA A 296 1.17 -9.27 -31.05
N ARG A 297 2.14 -10.18 -31.17
CA ARG A 297 2.02 -11.54 -30.62
C ARG A 297 2.86 -11.85 -29.40
N MET A 298 3.73 -10.97 -28.87
CA MET A 298 4.40 -11.31 -27.59
C MET A 298 3.39 -11.46 -26.45
N ILE A 299 2.35 -10.62 -26.43
CA ILE A 299 1.24 -10.67 -25.47
C ILE A 299 0.50 -12.01 -25.56
N ASP A 300 0.10 -12.44 -26.77
CA ASP A 300 -0.52 -13.74 -27.01
C ASP A 300 0.43 -14.94 -26.85
N SER A 301 1.75 -14.72 -26.96
CA SER A 301 2.75 -15.80 -26.88
C SER A 301 3.04 -16.20 -25.45
N TYR A 302 3.17 -15.24 -24.53
CA TYR A 302 3.30 -15.53 -23.10
C TYR A 302 2.01 -16.05 -22.49
N CYS A 303 0.84 -15.84 -23.10
CA CYS A 303 -0.40 -16.51 -22.69
C CYS A 303 -0.31 -18.04 -22.74
N ASN A 304 0.64 -18.61 -23.51
CA ASN A 304 0.92 -20.05 -23.50
C ASN A 304 1.95 -20.48 -22.45
N TYR A 305 2.61 -19.52 -21.79
CA TYR A 305 3.62 -19.75 -20.75
C TYR A 305 3.15 -19.25 -19.39
N SER A 306 3.80 -19.77 -18.37
CA SER A 306 3.33 -19.74 -17.00
C SER A 306 3.94 -18.59 -16.22
N VAL A 307 3.63 -17.35 -16.58
CA VAL A 307 4.20 -16.15 -15.94
C VAL A 307 3.30 -15.62 -14.82
N ILE A 308 3.91 -15.07 -13.77
CA ILE A 308 3.24 -14.47 -12.62
C ILE A 308 3.60 -12.98 -12.59
N ALA A 309 2.62 -12.14 -12.92
CA ALA A 309 2.66 -10.70 -12.65
C ALA A 309 2.00 -10.40 -11.30
N VAL A 310 2.60 -9.52 -10.51
CA VAL A 310 2.17 -9.21 -9.14
C VAL A 310 1.40 -7.88 -9.12
N PRO A 311 0.23 -7.76 -8.48
CA PRO A 311 -0.47 -6.48 -8.33
C PRO A 311 0.44 -5.35 -7.83
N VAL A 312 0.28 -4.14 -8.39
CA VAL A 312 1.07 -2.95 -8.03
C VAL A 312 0.98 -2.64 -6.54
N THR A 313 -0.19 -2.83 -5.94
CA THR A 313 -0.42 -2.63 -4.50
C THR A 313 0.49 -3.49 -3.60
N ILE A 314 0.89 -4.68 -4.06
CA ILE A 314 1.83 -5.54 -3.33
C ILE A 314 3.26 -5.02 -3.48
N ILE A 315 3.63 -4.56 -4.69
CA ILE A 315 4.94 -3.92 -4.94
C ILE A 315 5.09 -2.67 -4.07
N GLU A 316 4.05 -1.84 -4.00
CA GLU A 316 4.00 -0.67 -3.10
C GLU A 316 4.09 -1.09 -1.63
N SER A 317 3.42 -2.17 -1.23
CA SER A 317 3.52 -2.69 0.14
C SER A 317 4.93 -3.18 0.48
N LEU A 318 5.63 -3.83 -0.45
CA LEU A 318 7.03 -4.23 -0.29
C LEU A 318 7.94 -3.01 -0.13
N LEU A 319 7.76 -1.97 -0.94
CA LEU A 319 8.49 -0.71 -0.82
C LEU A 319 8.27 -0.06 0.56
N ASN A 320 7.01 0.03 0.99
CA ASN A 320 6.65 0.58 2.30
C ASN A 320 7.23 -0.23 3.47
N SER A 321 7.41 -1.55 3.29
CA SER A 321 8.06 -2.42 4.28
C SER A 321 9.60 -2.31 4.30
N GLY A 322 10.20 -1.57 3.36
CA GLY A 322 11.65 -1.43 3.21
C GLY A 322 12.33 -2.55 2.41
N ASP A 323 11.54 -3.42 1.78
CA ASP A 323 11.99 -4.54 0.95
C ASP A 323 12.11 -4.13 -0.54
N ILE A 324 13.07 -3.25 -0.78
CA ILE A 324 13.25 -2.57 -2.06
C ILE A 324 13.75 -3.51 -3.15
N GLU A 325 14.54 -4.53 -2.79
CA GLU A 325 15.14 -5.47 -3.75
C GLU A 325 14.08 -6.37 -4.37
N ASN A 326 13.23 -6.99 -3.55
CA ASN A 326 12.12 -7.81 -4.03
C ASN A 326 11.12 -6.96 -4.82
N ALA A 327 10.81 -5.73 -4.36
CA ALA A 327 9.96 -4.81 -5.11
C ALA A 327 10.52 -4.50 -6.50
N LYS A 328 11.82 -4.20 -6.62
CA LYS A 328 12.51 -3.95 -7.91
C LYS A 328 12.38 -5.13 -8.86
N ILE A 329 12.68 -6.35 -8.38
CA ILE A 329 12.66 -7.55 -9.22
C ILE A 329 11.24 -7.82 -9.75
N LEU A 330 10.23 -7.79 -8.88
CA LEU A 330 8.84 -8.03 -9.28
C LEU A 330 8.33 -6.94 -10.22
N ASN A 331 8.71 -5.68 -9.99
CA ASN A 331 8.36 -4.58 -10.89
C ASN A 331 8.95 -4.74 -12.29
N ASN A 332 10.19 -5.26 -12.40
CA ASN A 332 10.81 -5.55 -13.69
C ASN A 332 10.10 -6.68 -14.43
N PHE A 333 9.66 -7.74 -13.74
CA PHE A 333 8.83 -8.77 -14.36
C PHE A 333 7.51 -8.19 -14.87
N ASN A 334 6.84 -7.35 -14.08
CA ASN A 334 5.60 -6.70 -14.54
C ASN A 334 5.82 -5.88 -15.81
N LYS A 335 6.89 -5.07 -15.87
CA LYS A 335 7.25 -4.32 -17.08
C LYS A 335 7.48 -5.24 -18.28
N LEU A 336 8.27 -6.30 -18.10
CA LEU A 336 8.57 -7.28 -19.14
C LEU A 336 7.29 -7.93 -19.68
N PHE A 337 6.34 -8.22 -18.80
CA PHE A 337 5.06 -8.83 -19.14
C PHE A 337 3.97 -7.81 -19.51
N LYS A 338 4.31 -6.51 -19.64
CA LYS A 338 3.39 -5.40 -19.93
C LYS A 338 2.19 -5.32 -18.95
N ALA A 339 2.39 -5.76 -17.72
CA ALA A 339 1.44 -5.60 -16.61
C ALA A 339 1.59 -4.23 -15.95
N GLU A 340 0.66 -3.87 -15.07
CA GLU A 340 0.73 -2.63 -14.29
C GLU A 340 1.98 -2.62 -13.38
N PHE A 341 2.66 -1.48 -13.25
CA PHE A 341 3.94 -1.38 -12.51
C PHE A 341 4.08 -0.04 -11.78
N VAL A 342 4.96 0.00 -10.78
CA VAL A 342 5.38 1.21 -10.06
C VAL A 342 6.45 1.94 -10.86
N ALA A 343 6.34 3.27 -10.98
CA ALA A 343 7.34 4.08 -11.66
C ALA A 343 8.74 3.94 -11.02
N ASP A 344 9.78 3.88 -11.86
CA ASP A 344 11.16 3.73 -11.39
C ASP A 344 11.58 4.84 -10.43
N GLY A 345 11.11 6.06 -10.64
CA GLY A 345 11.38 7.17 -9.74
C GLY A 345 10.87 6.93 -8.33
N THR A 346 9.70 6.32 -8.19
CA THR A 346 9.15 5.95 -6.88
C THR A 346 10.03 4.92 -6.17
N ILE A 347 10.44 3.87 -6.89
CA ILE A 347 11.34 2.83 -6.36
C ILE A 347 12.70 3.41 -5.96
N ASN A 348 13.27 4.27 -6.81
CA ASN A 348 14.56 4.90 -6.58
C ASN A 348 14.51 5.88 -5.39
N ALA A 349 13.42 6.64 -5.26
CA ALA A 349 13.21 7.53 -4.12
C ALA A 349 13.16 6.75 -2.79
N GLU A 350 12.47 5.61 -2.74
CA GLU A 350 12.49 4.74 -1.55
C GLU A 350 13.88 4.18 -1.26
N SER A 351 14.65 3.83 -2.31
CA SER A 351 16.06 3.43 -2.17
C SER A 351 16.90 4.53 -1.53
N MET A 352 16.73 5.77 -1.99
CA MET A 352 17.46 6.94 -1.47
C MET A 352 17.09 7.26 -0.02
N LYS A 353 15.82 7.08 0.38
CA LYS A 353 15.39 7.21 1.77
C LYS A 353 16.11 6.23 2.69
N LYS A 354 16.27 4.98 2.26
CA LYS A 354 16.97 3.93 3.01
C LYS A 354 18.46 4.22 3.16
N ASP A 355 19.09 4.74 2.11
CA ASP A 355 20.52 5.06 2.11
C ASP A 355 20.85 6.29 2.98
N GLY A 356 19.88 7.17 3.24
CA GLY A 356 19.99 8.32 4.15
C GLY A 356 20.95 9.44 3.69
N LYS A 357 21.53 9.32 2.50
CA LYS A 357 22.54 10.26 1.95
C LYS A 357 21.93 11.40 1.12
N ALA A 358 20.72 11.21 0.61
CA ALA A 358 20.07 12.16 -0.28
C ALA A 358 19.28 13.24 0.47
N SER A 359 19.20 14.44 -0.11
CA SER A 359 18.34 15.49 0.44
C SER A 359 16.85 15.15 0.25
N LYS A 360 15.97 15.80 1.03
CA LYS A 360 14.51 15.64 0.87
C LYS A 360 14.05 16.06 -0.53
N ASP A 361 14.69 17.08 -1.08
CA ASP A 361 14.41 17.64 -2.40
C ASP A 361 14.81 16.65 -3.51
N ASP A 362 15.99 16.04 -3.40
CA ASP A 362 16.44 15.01 -4.35
C ASP A 362 15.53 13.78 -4.34
N ILE A 363 15.10 13.35 -3.15
CA ILE A 363 14.16 12.23 -2.99
C ILE A 363 12.81 12.57 -3.64
N PHE A 364 12.31 13.79 -3.45
CA PHE A 364 11.05 14.24 -4.04
C PHE A 364 11.13 14.31 -5.57
N ILE A 365 12.17 14.95 -6.13
CA ILE A 365 12.37 15.01 -7.58
C ILE A 365 12.48 13.60 -8.16
N THR A 366 13.27 12.73 -7.51
CA THR A 366 13.39 11.33 -7.92
C THR A 366 12.04 10.63 -7.93
N SER A 367 11.17 10.87 -6.93
CA SER A 367 9.83 10.30 -6.89
C SER A 367 8.90 10.78 -8.03
N CYS A 368 9.21 11.94 -8.62
CA CYS A 368 8.52 12.48 -9.79
C CYS A 368 9.03 11.86 -11.10
N MET A 369 10.10 11.06 -11.09
CA MET A 369 10.66 10.50 -12.32
C MET A 369 9.83 9.31 -12.83
N GLU A 370 9.43 9.39 -14.09
CA GLU A 370 8.72 8.34 -14.83
C GLU A 370 9.46 8.09 -16.14
N PHE A 371 9.90 6.85 -16.33
CA PHE A 371 10.68 6.42 -17.50
C PHE A 371 11.92 7.29 -17.79
N GLY A 372 12.56 7.82 -16.75
CA GLY A 372 13.73 8.70 -16.89
C GLY A 372 13.40 10.16 -17.22
N THR A 373 12.13 10.55 -17.22
CA THR A 373 11.65 11.93 -17.40
C THR A 373 10.87 12.43 -16.19
N VAL A 374 10.78 13.75 -15.99
CA VAL A 374 10.06 14.35 -14.86
C VAL A 374 8.56 14.41 -15.15
N ASN A 375 7.75 13.81 -14.28
CA ASN A 375 6.30 14.00 -14.26
C ASN A 375 5.96 15.40 -13.73
N ILE A 376 5.59 16.29 -14.66
CA ILE A 376 5.27 17.69 -14.39
C ILE A 376 4.12 17.82 -13.39
N ASP A 377 3.03 17.05 -13.55
CA ASP A 377 1.85 17.14 -12.66
C ASP A 377 2.19 16.74 -11.22
N LYS A 378 3.08 15.75 -11.04
CA LYS A 378 3.59 15.37 -9.71
C LYS A 378 4.50 16.47 -9.15
N LEU A 379 5.41 17.00 -9.96
CA LEU A 379 6.35 18.04 -9.55
C LEU A 379 5.62 19.32 -9.11
N LEU A 380 4.62 19.78 -9.87
CA LEU A 380 3.89 21.02 -9.59
C LEU A 380 3.10 20.99 -8.27
N LYS A 381 2.83 19.80 -7.70
CA LYS A 381 2.15 19.67 -6.39
C LYS A 381 2.97 20.19 -5.22
N CYS A 382 4.30 20.30 -5.33
CA CYS A 382 5.11 20.86 -4.25
C CYS A 382 4.90 22.37 -4.05
N ASN A 383 4.42 23.06 -5.09
CA ASN A 383 4.25 24.52 -5.13
C ASN A 383 5.54 25.27 -4.69
N ASP A 384 6.72 24.70 -4.92
CA ASP A 384 8.03 25.30 -4.63
C ASP A 384 8.74 25.64 -5.94
N PHE A 385 8.79 26.94 -6.26
CA PHE A 385 9.39 27.41 -7.51
C PHE A 385 10.88 27.11 -7.62
N LYS A 386 11.65 27.18 -6.53
CA LYS A 386 13.09 26.91 -6.59
C LYS A 386 13.32 25.45 -6.92
N LEU A 387 12.55 24.56 -6.30
CA LEU A 387 12.62 23.13 -6.55
C LEU A 387 12.16 22.77 -7.96
N ILE A 388 11.06 23.35 -8.42
CA ILE A 388 10.54 23.14 -9.79
C ILE A 388 11.56 23.60 -10.83
N LYS A 389 12.13 24.80 -10.65
CA LYS A 389 13.16 25.34 -11.52
C LYS A 389 14.39 24.44 -11.55
N TYR A 390 14.89 24.03 -10.39
CA TYR A 390 16.00 23.10 -10.28
C TYR A 390 15.72 21.78 -11.01
N ALA A 391 14.52 21.22 -10.86
CA ALA A 391 14.15 19.98 -11.54
C ALA A 391 14.13 20.14 -13.06
N PHE A 392 13.57 21.24 -13.59
CA PHE A 392 13.56 21.53 -15.02
C PHE A 392 14.94 21.82 -15.61
N GLU A 393 15.88 22.38 -14.84
CA GLU A 393 17.25 22.63 -15.30
C GLU A 393 18.09 21.35 -15.37
N ASN A 394 17.84 20.39 -14.47
CA ASN A 394 18.72 19.23 -14.29
C ASN A 394 18.18 17.92 -14.89
N TYR A 395 16.87 17.83 -15.12
CA TYR A 395 16.22 16.60 -15.56
C TYR A 395 15.34 16.81 -16.81
N PRO A 396 15.28 15.82 -17.71
CA PRO A 396 14.47 15.92 -18.91
C PRO A 396 12.99 15.80 -18.57
N ILE A 397 12.13 16.55 -19.24
CA ILE A 397 10.66 16.49 -19.07
C ILE A 397 9.98 15.65 -20.15
N CYS A 398 10.73 15.20 -21.16
CA CYS A 398 10.21 14.36 -22.23
C CYS A 398 11.26 13.38 -22.78
N PHE A 399 10.77 12.31 -23.42
CA PHE A 399 11.64 11.28 -24.01
C PHE A 399 12.57 11.84 -25.08
N GLN A 400 12.09 12.77 -25.91
CA GLN A 400 12.93 13.37 -26.94
C GLN A 400 14.12 14.12 -26.32
N GLU A 401 13.86 14.98 -25.34
CA GLU A 401 14.89 15.69 -24.60
C GLU A 401 15.86 14.71 -23.91
N MET A 402 15.34 13.65 -23.29
CA MET A 402 16.17 12.62 -22.67
C MET A 402 17.11 11.93 -23.69
N LEU A 403 16.56 11.51 -24.85
CA LEU A 403 17.33 10.88 -25.93
C LEU A 403 18.40 11.84 -26.49
N GLU A 404 18.06 13.12 -26.66
CA GLU A 404 18.98 14.17 -27.08
C GLU A 404 20.09 14.40 -26.03
N VAL A 405 19.76 14.34 -24.74
CA VAL A 405 20.74 14.40 -23.64
C VAL A 405 21.71 13.22 -23.71
N TYR A 406 21.21 11.98 -23.85
CA TYR A 406 22.08 10.81 -24.00
C TYR A 406 23.00 10.93 -25.22
N LEU A 407 22.46 11.37 -26.36
CA LEU A 407 23.24 11.59 -27.57
C LEU A 407 24.32 12.66 -27.37
N THR A 408 23.96 13.79 -26.75
CA THR A 408 24.85 14.94 -26.53
C THR A 408 25.97 14.59 -25.54
N LYS A 409 25.65 13.83 -24.49
CA LYS A 409 26.62 13.32 -23.50
C LYS A 409 27.39 12.08 -23.98
N LYS A 410 27.14 11.60 -25.20
CA LYS A 410 27.76 10.38 -25.78
C LYS A 410 27.50 9.10 -24.96
N GLN A 411 26.36 9.05 -24.28
CA GLN A 411 25.87 7.90 -23.51
C GLN A 411 25.19 6.88 -24.43
N TYR A 412 25.96 6.30 -25.34
CA TYR A 412 25.42 5.44 -26.41
C TYR A 412 24.87 4.11 -25.87
N ARG A 413 25.43 3.60 -24.77
CA ARG A 413 24.95 2.37 -24.15
C ARG A 413 23.55 2.56 -23.58
N GLU A 414 23.35 3.62 -22.81
CA GLU A 414 22.06 3.97 -22.22
C GLU A 414 21.03 4.30 -23.30
N LEU A 415 21.45 4.99 -24.36
CA LEU A 415 20.61 5.24 -25.54
C LEU A 415 20.18 3.93 -26.22
N TYR A 416 21.09 2.97 -26.36
CA TYR A 416 20.81 1.66 -26.95
C TYR A 416 19.88 0.82 -26.06
N GLU A 417 20.20 0.67 -24.77
CA GLU A 417 19.39 -0.05 -23.79
C GLU A 417 17.97 0.53 -23.75
N PHE A 418 17.83 1.85 -23.63
CA PHE A 418 16.54 2.51 -23.68
C PHE A 418 15.78 2.26 -24.99
N ALA A 419 16.47 2.32 -26.13
CA ALA A 419 15.85 2.05 -27.42
C ALA A 419 15.38 0.60 -27.56
N VAL A 420 16.14 -0.37 -27.04
CA VAL A 420 15.75 -1.78 -27.01
C VAL A 420 14.54 -1.99 -26.09
N ASP A 421 14.59 -1.46 -24.87
CA ASP A 421 13.53 -1.58 -23.86
C ASP A 421 12.20 -0.97 -24.32
N ASN A 422 12.26 0.06 -25.18
CA ASN A 422 11.08 0.77 -25.69
C ASN A 422 10.73 0.41 -27.15
N GLU A 423 11.33 -0.64 -27.71
CA GLU A 423 11.06 -1.17 -29.05
C GLU A 423 11.37 -0.15 -30.19
N PHE A 424 12.30 0.79 -29.95
CA PHE A 424 12.77 1.76 -30.95
C PHE A 424 13.89 1.19 -31.83
N SER A 425 13.53 0.19 -32.64
CA SER A 425 14.45 -0.54 -33.54
C SER A 425 15.28 0.37 -34.44
N SER A 426 14.73 1.49 -34.91
CA SER A 426 15.46 2.46 -35.73
C SER A 426 16.60 3.15 -34.96
N ILE A 427 16.38 3.50 -33.70
CA ILE A 427 17.38 4.11 -32.82
C ILE A 427 18.42 3.05 -32.44
N ALA A 428 17.99 1.87 -32.00
CA ALA A 428 18.88 0.77 -31.60
C ALA A 428 19.83 0.37 -32.74
N ASN A 429 19.30 0.18 -33.95
CA ASN A 429 20.11 -0.13 -35.13
C ASN A 429 21.06 1.03 -35.48
N SER A 430 20.60 2.27 -35.40
CA SER A 430 21.45 3.44 -35.69
C SER A 430 22.61 3.57 -34.70
N VAL A 431 22.41 3.22 -33.43
CA VAL A 431 23.47 3.20 -32.42
C VAL A 431 24.48 2.08 -32.70
N LEU A 432 24.03 0.87 -33.07
CA LEU A 432 24.92 -0.25 -33.43
C LEU A 432 25.75 0.05 -34.70
N CYS A 433 25.16 0.75 -35.67
CA CYS A 433 25.84 1.10 -36.93
C CYS A 433 26.89 2.23 -36.79
N LEU A 434 26.99 2.90 -35.63
CA LEU A 434 28.00 3.95 -35.37
C LEU A 434 29.43 3.46 -35.62
N SER A 435 29.71 2.18 -35.36
CA SER A 435 31.05 1.59 -35.49
C SER A 435 31.34 0.96 -36.85
N ILE A 436 30.33 0.80 -37.73
CA ILE A 436 30.42 -0.11 -38.89
C ILE A 436 30.37 0.62 -40.24
N GLU A 437 29.59 1.70 -40.41
CA GLU A 437 29.24 2.20 -41.76
C GLU A 437 29.57 3.68 -42.05
N GLY A 438 30.24 4.41 -41.15
CA GLY A 438 30.49 5.84 -41.36
C GLY A 438 29.20 6.70 -41.41
N ARG A 439 28.04 6.14 -41.05
CA ARG A 439 26.85 6.93 -40.71
C ARG A 439 27.15 7.69 -39.42
N GLY A 440 27.32 9.00 -39.56
CA GLY A 440 27.55 9.88 -38.43
C GLY A 440 26.34 9.97 -37.49
N ILE A 441 26.53 10.69 -36.39
CA ILE A 441 25.52 11.08 -35.39
C ILE A 441 24.17 11.52 -36.02
N GLU A 442 24.19 12.04 -37.26
CA GLU A 442 23.00 12.41 -38.04
C GLU A 442 22.02 11.25 -38.30
N GLY A 443 22.50 10.01 -38.44
CA GLY A 443 21.62 8.84 -38.55
C GLY A 443 20.78 8.61 -37.30
N ILE A 444 21.39 8.78 -36.12
CA ILE A 444 20.72 8.69 -34.83
C ILE A 444 19.74 9.84 -34.65
N LYS A 445 20.14 11.08 -34.96
CA LYS A 445 19.24 12.24 -34.90
C LYS A 445 18.00 12.06 -35.77
N SER A 446 18.18 11.54 -36.99
CA SER A 446 17.07 11.25 -37.90
C SER A 446 16.15 10.15 -37.34
N ALA A 447 16.72 9.11 -36.73
CA ALA A 447 15.95 8.05 -36.08
C ALA A 447 15.15 8.56 -34.88
N ILE A 448 15.76 9.38 -34.00
CA ILE A 448 15.08 10.03 -32.87
C ILE A 448 13.94 10.90 -33.38
N LYS A 449 14.18 11.72 -34.41
CA LYS A 449 13.16 12.57 -35.02
C LYS A 449 11.99 11.76 -35.60
N SER A 450 12.27 10.68 -36.32
CA SER A 450 11.24 9.79 -36.88
C SER A 450 10.39 9.10 -35.81
N VAL A 451 11.00 8.66 -34.72
CA VAL A 451 10.28 8.10 -33.57
C VAL A 451 9.37 9.16 -32.93
N SER A 452 9.86 10.39 -32.78
CA SER A 452 9.03 11.48 -32.30
C SER A 452 7.84 11.73 -33.23
N GLU A 453 8.05 11.84 -34.55
CA GLU A 453 7.02 12.22 -35.53
C GLU A 453 5.90 11.18 -35.70
N ASN A 454 6.21 9.88 -35.62
CA ASN A 454 5.21 8.81 -35.78
C ASN A 454 4.30 8.64 -34.56
N VAL A 455 4.76 9.04 -33.37
CA VAL A 455 4.00 8.95 -32.12
C VAL A 455 2.89 10.02 -32.05
N TYR A 456 3.04 11.16 -32.74
CA TYR A 456 2.02 12.21 -32.79
C TYR A 456 0.76 11.86 -33.62
N LEU A 457 0.78 10.76 -34.39
CA LEU A 457 -0.31 10.39 -35.29
C LEU A 457 -1.37 9.47 -34.66
N SER A 458 -1.14 8.96 -33.44
CA SER A 458 -2.00 7.97 -32.79
C SER A 458 -2.69 8.49 -31.53
N GLY A 459 -3.76 9.28 -31.68
CA GLY A 459 -4.83 9.35 -30.67
C GLY A 459 -4.86 10.57 -29.75
N ASN A 460 -6.09 10.96 -29.41
CA ASN A 460 -6.45 12.07 -28.55
C ASN A 460 -6.22 11.73 -27.06
N ALA A 461 -5.10 12.16 -26.47
CA ALA A 461 -4.96 12.40 -25.03
C ALA A 461 -3.69 13.20 -24.73
N PHE A 462 -3.78 14.22 -23.88
CA PHE A 462 -2.64 14.84 -23.23
C PHE A 462 -2.15 13.87 -22.14
N ASP A 463 -1.00 13.22 -22.35
CA ASP A 463 -0.30 12.49 -21.30
C ASP A 463 1.20 12.78 -21.43
N VAL A 464 1.67 13.72 -20.59
CA VAL A 464 3.05 14.24 -20.58
C VAL A 464 4.07 13.13 -20.32
N ASN A 465 3.65 12.03 -19.68
CA ASN A 465 4.53 10.93 -19.26
C ASN A 465 4.35 9.64 -20.04
N ARG A 466 3.28 9.55 -20.86
CA ARG A 466 3.04 8.43 -21.77
C ARG A 466 3.00 8.94 -23.20
N LYS A 467 4.18 9.23 -23.75
CA LYS A 467 4.43 9.37 -25.19
C LYS A 467 3.68 10.50 -25.94
N HIS A 468 3.00 11.48 -25.34
CA HIS A 468 2.25 12.46 -26.14
C HIS A 468 2.55 13.92 -25.77
N PHE A 469 3.35 14.59 -26.60
CA PHE A 469 3.30 16.07 -26.71
C PHE A 469 2.28 16.46 -27.79
N VAL A 470 0.99 16.17 -27.61
CA VAL A 470 -0.03 16.60 -28.57
C VAL A 470 -0.83 17.78 -28.03
N ILE A 471 -0.78 18.90 -28.75
CA ILE A 471 -1.78 19.97 -28.72
C ILE A 471 -3.05 19.46 -29.40
N GLN A 472 -4.21 19.63 -28.76
CA GLN A 472 -5.52 19.22 -29.24
C GLN A 472 -5.79 19.70 -30.69
N LYS A 473 -6.13 18.78 -31.61
CA LYS A 473 -7.05 19.13 -32.70
C LYS A 473 -8.47 18.79 -32.21
N PRO A 474 -9.36 19.76 -31.98
CA PRO A 474 -10.76 19.43 -31.90
C PRO A 474 -11.19 18.92 -33.28
N TYR A 475 -12.00 17.87 -33.28
CA TYR A 475 -12.60 17.27 -34.47
C TYR A 475 -13.12 18.32 -35.45
N GLY A 476 -12.79 18.16 -36.74
CA GLY A 476 -13.42 18.94 -37.81
C GLY A 476 -12.70 18.80 -39.13
N TYR A 477 -13.29 18.00 -40.03
CA TYR A 477 -13.23 18.07 -41.49
C TYR A 477 -12.35 19.18 -42.10
N TRP A 478 -11.37 18.77 -42.92
CA TRP A 478 -10.83 19.52 -44.07
C TRP A 478 -10.64 21.04 -43.90
N ASP A 479 -10.08 21.50 -42.78
CA ASP A 479 -9.76 22.91 -42.61
C ASP A 479 -8.24 23.14 -42.80
N ASN A 480 -7.88 23.89 -43.84
CA ASN A 480 -6.54 24.34 -44.21
C ASN A 480 -5.97 25.40 -43.23
N ARG A 481 -6.32 25.36 -41.95
CA ARG A 481 -5.70 26.22 -40.94
C ARG A 481 -4.34 25.66 -40.56
N LYS A 482 -3.33 26.53 -40.66
CA LYS A 482 -1.91 26.29 -40.39
C LYS A 482 -1.71 25.34 -39.21
N PRO A 483 -0.78 24.36 -39.28
CA PRO A 483 -0.44 23.53 -38.14
C PRO A 483 -0.14 24.45 -36.94
N LEU A 484 -0.77 24.18 -35.79
CA LEU A 484 -0.43 24.86 -34.55
C LEU A 484 1.08 24.69 -34.30
N PRO A 485 1.78 25.72 -33.82
CA PRO A 485 3.23 25.67 -33.63
C PRO A 485 3.60 24.50 -32.71
N ARG A 486 4.60 23.70 -33.13
CA ARG A 486 5.25 22.69 -32.28
C ARG A 486 5.96 23.44 -31.17
N ILE A 487 5.54 23.27 -29.92
CA ILE A 487 6.21 23.87 -28.76
C ILE A 487 7.37 22.94 -28.36
N THR A 488 8.58 23.47 -28.22
CA THR A 488 9.74 22.67 -27.77
C THR A 488 9.68 22.39 -26.25
N SER A 489 10.46 21.42 -25.76
CA SER A 489 10.59 21.18 -24.31
C SER A 489 11.09 22.42 -23.57
N GLU A 490 12.03 23.16 -24.15
CA GLU A 490 12.53 24.44 -23.63
C GLU A 490 11.42 25.49 -23.54
N GLU A 491 10.68 25.72 -24.62
CA GLU A 491 9.57 26.68 -24.65
C GLU A 491 8.48 26.33 -23.62
N LEU A 492 8.23 25.04 -23.38
CA LEU A 492 7.30 24.60 -22.36
C LEU A 492 7.82 24.85 -20.94
N LYS A 493 9.09 24.51 -20.65
CA LYS A 493 9.73 24.80 -19.36
C LYS A 493 9.65 26.29 -19.05
N ASP A 494 10.02 27.12 -20.01
CA ASP A 494 9.98 28.58 -19.88
C ASP A 494 8.57 29.09 -19.63
N LYS A 495 7.58 28.56 -20.35
CA LYS A 495 6.17 28.92 -20.15
C LYS A 495 5.68 28.57 -18.75
N ILE A 496 5.97 27.36 -18.26
CA ILE A 496 5.57 26.93 -16.92
C ILE A 496 6.26 27.78 -15.85
N LEU A 497 7.57 28.02 -15.98
CA LEU A 497 8.32 28.84 -15.03
C LEU A 497 7.84 30.29 -15.03
N LYS A 498 7.54 30.88 -16.21
CA LYS A 498 6.96 32.23 -16.30
C LYS A 498 5.60 32.29 -15.61
N ASP A 499 4.73 31.32 -15.85
CA ASP A 499 3.40 31.28 -15.23
C ASP A 499 3.48 31.11 -13.69
N LEU A 500 4.40 30.27 -13.19
CA LEU A 500 4.64 30.11 -11.75
C LEU A 500 5.25 31.36 -11.12
N GLN A 501 6.22 32.00 -11.78
CA GLN A 501 6.83 33.23 -11.31
C GLN A 501 5.79 34.35 -11.20
N LEU A 502 4.92 34.50 -12.20
CA LEU A 502 3.83 35.47 -12.16
C LEU A 502 2.88 35.21 -10.99
N LYS A 503 2.57 33.94 -10.68
CA LYS A 503 1.75 33.58 -9.52
C LYS A 503 2.42 34.00 -8.21
N ILE A 504 3.72 33.73 -8.05
CA ILE A 504 4.49 34.11 -6.86
C ILE A 504 4.64 35.62 -6.73
N ASP A 505 4.90 36.31 -7.83
CA ASP A 505 4.99 37.77 -7.86
C ASP A 505 3.65 38.39 -7.46
N LYS A 506 2.53 37.83 -7.94
CA LYS A 506 1.18 38.25 -7.52
C LYS A 506 0.99 38.06 -6.02
N GLU A 507 1.22 36.86 -5.51
CA GLU A 507 1.07 36.56 -4.08
C GLU A 507 1.95 37.50 -3.23
N THR A 508 3.20 37.75 -3.65
CA THR A 508 4.15 38.64 -2.93
C THR A 508 3.70 40.10 -2.96
N LEU A 509 3.25 40.61 -4.10
CA LEU A 509 2.81 42.00 -4.27
C LEU A 509 1.47 42.29 -3.61
N THR A 510 0.58 41.29 -3.60
CA THR A 510 -0.78 41.41 -3.04
C THR A 510 -0.87 40.95 -1.58
N ASN A 511 0.20 40.36 -1.03
CA ASN A 511 0.23 39.90 0.36
C ASN A 511 -0.08 41.07 1.31
N GLY A 512 -1.08 40.88 2.17
CA GLY A 512 -1.54 41.92 3.11
C GLY A 512 -2.40 43.03 2.49
N LEU A 513 -2.62 43.06 1.17
CA LEU A 513 -3.51 44.00 0.49
C LEU A 513 -4.96 43.47 0.48
N THR A 514 -5.50 43.24 1.68
CA THR A 514 -6.87 42.75 1.88
C THR A 514 -7.88 43.90 1.88
N LYS A 515 -9.16 43.55 1.76
CA LYS A 515 -10.26 44.51 1.85
C LYS A 515 -10.21 45.26 3.19
N GLU A 516 -9.97 44.55 4.29
CA GLU A 516 -9.87 45.10 5.64
C GLU A 516 -8.68 46.07 5.76
N TYR A 517 -7.55 45.75 5.15
CA TYR A 517 -6.39 46.66 5.11
C TYR A 517 -6.74 47.97 4.41
N PHE A 518 -7.38 47.91 3.25
CA PHE A 518 -7.80 49.12 2.53
C PHE A 518 -8.87 49.92 3.28
N GLU A 519 -9.83 49.25 3.92
CA GLU A 519 -10.84 49.90 4.76
C GLU A 519 -10.21 50.58 5.99
N SER A 520 -9.16 50.00 6.58
CA SER A 520 -8.42 50.63 7.69
C SER A 520 -7.66 51.89 7.26
N LEU A 521 -7.10 51.91 6.05
CA LEU A 521 -6.46 53.10 5.47
C LEU A 521 -7.48 54.20 5.16
N LEU A 522 -8.68 53.81 4.74
CA LEU A 522 -9.78 54.74 4.51
C LEU A 522 -10.28 55.37 5.83
N GLN A 523 -10.41 54.58 6.91
CA GLN A 523 -10.83 55.06 8.22
C GLN A 523 -9.79 55.98 8.89
N SER A 524 -8.50 55.69 8.69
CA SER A 524 -7.39 56.51 9.19
C SER A 524 -7.11 57.77 8.34
N ASN A 525 -7.93 58.02 7.31
CA ASN A 525 -7.81 59.14 6.37
C ASN A 525 -6.46 59.21 5.63
N ASN A 526 -5.78 58.07 5.45
CA ASN A 526 -4.51 57.98 4.72
C ASN A 526 -4.75 57.69 3.23
N LEU A 527 -5.37 58.66 2.55
CA LEU A 527 -5.91 58.50 1.19
C LEU A 527 -4.83 58.31 0.12
N GLU A 528 -3.68 58.99 0.25
CA GLU A 528 -2.57 58.86 -0.71
C GLU A 528 -1.98 57.43 -0.66
N LEU A 529 -1.75 56.89 0.55
CA LEU A 529 -1.26 55.52 0.70
C LEU A 529 -2.28 54.50 0.20
N LEU A 530 -3.57 54.70 0.47
CA LEU A 530 -4.66 53.85 -0.04
C LEU A 530 -4.61 53.73 -1.56
N VAL A 531 -4.49 54.86 -2.26
CA VAL A 531 -4.46 54.92 -3.72
C VAL A 531 -3.24 54.23 -4.29
N ILE A 532 -2.06 54.47 -3.70
CA ILE A 532 -0.83 53.80 -4.09
C ILE A 532 -0.98 52.28 -3.95
N LYS A 533 -1.50 51.81 -2.81
CA LYS A 533 -1.67 50.38 -2.54
C LYS A 533 -2.74 49.72 -3.43
N LEU A 534 -3.83 50.42 -3.75
CA LEU A 534 -4.82 49.94 -4.73
C LEU A 534 -4.22 49.81 -6.12
N CYS A 535 -3.43 50.80 -6.57
CA CYS A 535 -2.72 50.73 -7.84
C CYS A 535 -1.72 49.57 -7.89
N VAL A 536 -0.98 49.31 -6.80
CA VAL A 536 -0.07 48.16 -6.71
C VAL A 536 -0.84 46.85 -6.86
N LYS A 537 -1.99 46.70 -6.20
CA LYS A 537 -2.82 45.49 -6.31
C LYS A 537 -3.36 45.29 -7.72
N ILE A 538 -3.92 46.34 -8.35
CA ILE A 538 -4.41 46.28 -9.73
C ILE A 538 -3.27 45.94 -10.69
N GLU A 539 -2.12 46.62 -10.55
CA GLU A 539 -0.97 46.40 -11.43
C GLU A 539 -0.48 44.95 -11.36
N ALA A 540 -0.45 44.36 -10.16
CA ALA A 540 -0.13 42.94 -9.98
C ALA A 540 -1.16 42.02 -10.66
N ILE A 541 -2.46 42.29 -10.51
CA ILE A 541 -3.55 41.53 -11.17
C ILE A 541 -3.41 41.59 -12.70
N LEU A 542 -3.23 42.79 -13.26
CA LEU A 542 -3.13 42.99 -14.71
C LEU A 542 -1.91 42.28 -15.33
N LYS A 543 -0.77 42.29 -14.62
CA LYS A 543 0.44 41.59 -15.06
C LYS A 543 0.30 40.08 -14.92
N CYS A 544 -0.18 39.61 -13.78
CA CYS A 544 -0.12 38.19 -13.44
C CYS A 544 -1.31 37.37 -13.94
N ASP A 545 -2.54 37.89 -13.84
CA ASP A 545 -3.76 37.17 -14.25
C ASP A 545 -4.08 37.40 -15.73
N TYR A 546 -3.94 38.65 -16.19
CA TYR A 546 -4.31 39.06 -17.56
C TYR A 546 -3.13 39.03 -18.54
N LYS A 547 -1.90 38.80 -18.06
CA LYS A 547 -0.66 38.71 -18.86
C LYS A 547 -0.42 39.95 -19.73
N TYR A 548 -0.79 41.14 -19.25
CA TYR A 548 -0.54 42.38 -19.97
C TYR A 548 0.89 42.86 -19.77
N GLU A 549 1.52 43.32 -20.87
CA GLU A 549 2.85 43.92 -20.88
C GLU A 549 2.73 45.42 -21.19
N GLY A 550 3.63 46.22 -20.60
CA GLY A 550 3.68 47.67 -20.76
C GLY A 550 3.68 48.43 -19.44
N THR A 551 3.54 49.75 -19.53
CA THR A 551 3.33 50.64 -18.39
C THR A 551 1.96 50.39 -17.73
N PHE A 552 1.77 50.80 -16.47
CA PHE A 552 0.46 50.70 -15.79
C PHE A 552 -0.67 51.34 -16.62
N GLU A 553 -0.37 52.42 -17.33
CA GLU A 553 -1.30 53.06 -18.27
C GLU A 553 -1.72 52.12 -19.40
N GLU A 554 -0.77 51.55 -20.13
CA GLU A 554 -1.04 50.69 -21.28
C GLU A 554 -1.82 49.44 -20.87
N MET A 555 -1.48 48.85 -19.72
CA MET A 555 -2.18 47.68 -19.19
C MET A 555 -3.61 48.01 -18.76
N LEU A 556 -3.81 49.15 -18.10
CA LEU A 556 -5.13 49.57 -17.65
C LEU A 556 -6.03 49.92 -18.85
N SER A 557 -5.51 50.59 -19.88
CA SER A 557 -6.25 50.89 -21.11
C SER A 557 -6.65 49.62 -21.85
N LYS A 558 -5.75 48.63 -21.99
CA LYS A 558 -6.10 47.32 -22.57
C LYS A 558 -7.18 46.60 -21.76
N PHE A 559 -7.13 46.73 -20.43
CA PHE A 559 -8.12 46.14 -19.55
C PHE A 559 -9.50 46.78 -19.73
N THR A 560 -9.59 48.11 -19.76
CA THR A 560 -10.84 48.85 -19.91
C THR A 560 -11.40 48.78 -21.33
N GLU A 561 -10.58 48.69 -22.36
CA GLU A 561 -11.07 48.42 -23.72
C GLU A 561 -11.82 47.10 -23.82
N LYS A 562 -11.32 46.06 -23.13
CA LYS A 562 -11.86 44.70 -23.23
C LYS A 562 -12.98 44.40 -22.22
N ASN A 563 -12.91 44.99 -21.02
CA ASN A 563 -13.82 44.69 -19.90
C ASN A 563 -14.56 45.94 -19.38
N GLY A 564 -14.44 47.05 -20.08
CA GLY A 564 -14.88 48.36 -19.61
C GLY A 564 -16.16 48.88 -20.22
N TYR A 565 -16.88 48.05 -20.97
CA TYR A 565 -18.19 48.36 -21.50
C TYR A 565 -19.24 47.43 -20.89
N GLU A 566 -20.35 47.99 -20.44
CA GLU A 566 -21.51 47.28 -19.94
C GLU A 566 -22.73 47.63 -20.80
N ASP A 567 -23.64 46.67 -20.97
CA ASP A 567 -24.92 46.88 -21.66
C ASP A 567 -25.81 47.78 -20.79
N ASP A 568 -26.29 48.89 -21.34
CA ASP A 568 -27.21 49.81 -20.66
C ASP A 568 -28.62 49.25 -20.43
N GLY A 569 -28.86 48.00 -20.82
CA GLY A 569 -30.18 47.36 -20.78
C GLY A 569 -31.04 47.72 -22.00
N TRP A 570 -30.50 48.51 -22.93
CA TRP A 570 -31.09 48.86 -24.22
C TRP A 570 -30.28 48.29 -25.39
N GLY A 571 -29.25 47.49 -25.13
CA GLY A 571 -28.39 46.87 -26.14
C GLY A 571 -27.27 47.77 -26.63
N TYR A 572 -27.01 48.91 -25.96
CA TYR A 572 -25.86 49.76 -26.23
C TYR A 572 -24.75 49.50 -25.20
N ASN A 573 -23.54 49.28 -25.70
CA ASN A 573 -22.36 49.19 -24.86
C ASN A 573 -21.91 50.60 -24.44
N VAL A 574 -22.05 50.91 -23.15
CA VAL A 574 -21.54 52.15 -22.54
C VAL A 574 -20.37 51.87 -21.64
N GLU A 575 -19.48 52.85 -21.53
CA GLU A 575 -18.33 52.75 -20.64
C GLU A 575 -18.79 52.58 -19.19
N SER A 576 -18.41 51.46 -18.59
CA SER A 576 -18.79 51.08 -17.25
C SER A 576 -18.24 52.06 -16.22
N ASP A 577 -18.98 52.25 -15.13
CA ASP A 577 -18.55 53.12 -14.04
C ASP A 577 -17.23 52.64 -13.42
N ARG A 578 -16.93 51.34 -13.52
CA ARG A 578 -15.64 50.75 -13.14
C ARG A 578 -14.48 51.31 -13.97
N SER A 579 -14.63 51.45 -15.30
CA SER A 579 -13.58 52.00 -16.17
C SER A 579 -13.28 53.45 -15.84
N LYS A 580 -14.33 54.26 -15.65
CA LYS A 580 -14.20 55.67 -15.27
C LYS A 580 -13.44 55.82 -13.95
N LEU A 581 -13.77 54.98 -12.97
CA LEU A 581 -13.09 54.94 -11.66
C LEU A 581 -11.62 54.54 -11.78
N PHE A 582 -11.28 53.55 -12.62
CA PHE A 582 -9.89 53.17 -12.86
C PHE A 582 -9.08 54.27 -13.55
N HIS A 583 -9.66 54.99 -14.52
CA HIS A 583 -9.02 56.14 -15.14
C HIS A 583 -8.81 57.30 -14.14
N LYS A 584 -9.79 57.57 -13.26
CA LYS A 584 -9.62 58.55 -12.17
C LYS A 584 -8.54 58.12 -11.17
N LEU A 585 -8.53 56.85 -10.75
CA LEU A 585 -7.51 56.30 -9.85
C LEU A 585 -6.11 56.48 -10.40
N ARG A 586 -5.92 56.19 -11.69
CA ARG A 586 -4.64 56.38 -12.37
C ARG A 586 -4.20 57.85 -12.36
N LYS A 587 -5.10 58.78 -12.70
CA LYS A 587 -4.79 60.22 -12.69
C LYS A 587 -4.45 60.72 -11.29
N TYR A 588 -5.16 60.24 -10.27
CA TYR A 588 -4.89 60.60 -8.88
C TYR A 588 -3.52 60.07 -8.43
N ARG A 589 -3.15 58.83 -8.78
CA ARG A 589 -1.81 58.29 -8.57
C ARG A 589 -0.73 59.16 -9.24
N ASN A 590 -0.93 59.56 -10.50
CA ASN A 590 0.02 60.39 -11.23
C ASN A 590 0.19 61.78 -10.59
N GLY A 591 -0.89 62.38 -10.08
CA GLY A 591 -0.82 63.65 -9.33
C GLY A 591 -0.16 63.55 -7.95
N ILE A 592 -0.05 62.34 -7.38
CA ILE A 592 0.76 62.08 -6.16
C ILE A 592 2.25 61.99 -6.52
N VAL A 593 2.58 61.30 -7.62
CA VAL A 593 3.97 61.08 -8.05
C VAL A 593 4.58 62.32 -8.74
N HIS A 594 3.77 63.12 -9.42
CA HIS A 594 4.17 64.33 -10.14
C HIS A 594 3.35 65.54 -9.64
N PRO A 595 3.85 66.29 -8.64
CA PRO A 595 3.12 67.37 -7.99
C PRO A 595 2.73 68.54 -8.91
N GLU A 596 3.35 68.63 -10.09
CA GLU A 596 3.13 69.69 -11.08
C GLU A 596 1.86 69.49 -11.93
N GLN A 597 1.17 68.34 -11.79
CA GLN A 597 -0.08 68.03 -12.49
C GLN A 597 -1.31 68.19 -11.58
N SER A 598 -2.46 68.60 -12.13
CA SER A 598 -3.67 68.86 -11.34
C SER A 598 -4.14 67.61 -10.59
N LYS A 599 -4.38 67.72 -9.27
CA LYS A 599 -4.93 66.64 -8.44
C LYS A 599 -6.43 66.47 -8.71
N GLU A 600 -6.80 65.56 -9.60
CA GLU A 600 -8.18 65.06 -9.67
C GLU A 600 -8.41 64.17 -8.42
N VAL A 601 -9.27 64.61 -7.49
CA VAL A 601 -9.45 63.97 -6.17
C VAL A 601 -10.60 62.96 -6.23
N LEU A 602 -10.37 61.74 -5.75
CA LEU A 602 -11.41 60.73 -5.57
C LEU A 602 -12.21 61.00 -4.29
N THR A 603 -13.54 60.88 -4.37
CA THR A 603 -14.42 60.93 -3.20
C THR A 603 -14.34 59.65 -2.38
N VAL A 604 -14.77 59.71 -1.10
CA VAL A 604 -14.78 58.55 -0.19
C VAL A 604 -15.64 57.40 -0.75
N ASP A 605 -16.75 57.70 -1.41
CA ASP A 605 -17.65 56.68 -1.97
C ASP A 605 -17.09 56.06 -3.27
N GLU A 606 -16.36 56.83 -4.07
CA GLU A 606 -15.61 56.31 -5.22
C GLU A 606 -14.47 55.39 -4.76
N LEU A 607 -13.78 55.74 -3.67
CA LEU A 607 -12.74 54.89 -3.08
C LEU A 607 -13.31 53.58 -2.53
N LYS A 608 -14.47 53.59 -1.86
CA LYS A 608 -15.15 52.35 -1.43
C LYS A 608 -15.51 51.45 -2.61
N SER A 609 -16.04 52.04 -3.69
CA SER A 609 -16.36 51.32 -4.92
C SER A 609 -15.10 50.71 -5.56
N LEU A 610 -14.00 51.46 -5.59
CA LEU A 610 -12.70 50.97 -6.07
C LEU A 610 -12.16 49.82 -5.21
N ILE A 611 -12.21 49.92 -3.88
CA ILE A 611 -11.79 48.82 -2.98
C ILE A 611 -12.56 47.55 -3.30
N LYS A 612 -13.88 47.66 -3.48
CA LYS A 612 -14.74 46.53 -3.85
C LYS A 612 -14.32 45.94 -5.20
N TYR A 613 -14.25 46.75 -6.25
CA TYR A 613 -13.92 46.26 -7.59
C TYR A 613 -12.53 45.63 -7.68
N VAL A 614 -11.54 46.19 -7.00
CA VAL A 614 -10.16 45.65 -7.00
C VAL A 614 -10.06 44.34 -6.23
N CYS A 615 -10.79 44.20 -5.13
CA CYS A 615 -10.81 42.94 -4.37
C CYS A 615 -11.67 41.87 -5.06
N ASP A 616 -12.69 42.24 -5.83
CA ASP A 616 -13.50 41.30 -6.61
C ASP A 616 -12.75 40.76 -7.86
N LEU A 617 -11.74 41.49 -8.34
CA LEU A 617 -10.92 41.10 -9.50
C LEU A 617 -9.82 40.09 -9.17
N GLY A 618 -9.41 39.96 -7.90
CA GLY A 618 -8.24 39.17 -7.51
C GLY A 618 -7.99 39.08 -6.02
#